data_AF-A0A2V7HGY3-F1
#
_entry.id   AF-A0A2V7HGY3-F1
#
_cell.length_a   1.000
_cell.length_b   1.000
_cell.length_c   1.000
_cell.angle_alpha   90.00
_cell.angle_beta   90.00
_cell.angle_gamma   90.00
#
_symmetry.space_group_name_H-M   'P 1'
#
loop_
_entity.id
_entity.type
_entity.pdbx_description
1 polymer ?
#
loop_
_entity_poly.entity_id
_entity_poly.type
_entity_poly.pdbx_seq_one_letter_code
_entity_poly.pdbx_strand_id
1 'polypeptide(L)'
;GFECDARAGLVHVNEDYCLAEVLDEAGEPVKAGARGELIFTSLYRKAMPLIRYRTRDVVQVADRRCPCGRTLLALEGGVLARLDDMKKVRGIIVYPRRVEELVRPFAGVDEFQILF
;
A
#
# COMPACT_ATOMS: atom_id res chain seq x y z
N GLY A 1 -1.22 6.40 7.07
CA GLY A 1 -0.34 7.33 6.35
C GLY A 1 -1.15 8.48 5.80
N PHE A 2 -0.50 9.46 5.20
CA PHE A 2 -1.16 10.63 4.61
C PHE A 2 -0.46 11.07 3.32
N GLU A 3 -1.23 11.58 2.37
CA GLU A 3 -0.68 12.36 1.26
C GLU A 3 -0.53 13.82 1.72
N CYS A 4 0.61 14.44 1.43
CA CYS A 4 0.87 15.83 1.80
C CYS A 4 0.42 16.81 0.70
N ASP A 5 0.40 18.11 1.02
CA ASP A 5 -0.05 19.16 0.09
C ASP A 5 0.77 19.27 -1.20
N ALA A 6 1.99 18.71 -1.22
CA ALA A 6 2.79 18.66 -2.44
C ALA A 6 2.22 17.71 -3.51
N ARG A 7 1.28 16.82 -3.14
CA ARG A 7 0.57 15.89 -4.04
C ARG A 7 1.49 15.20 -5.04
N ALA A 8 2.66 14.79 -4.55
CA ALA A 8 3.71 14.21 -5.37
C ALA A 8 3.50 12.70 -5.60
N GLY A 9 2.28 12.16 -5.44
CA GLY A 9 2.00 10.73 -5.55
C GLY A 9 2.64 9.87 -4.45
N LEU A 10 2.99 10.49 -3.31
CA LEU A 10 3.62 9.82 -2.17
C LEU A 10 2.70 9.82 -0.95
N VAL A 11 2.61 8.67 -0.30
CA VAL A 11 1.93 8.51 0.99
C VAL A 11 2.98 8.36 2.09
N HIS A 12 3.03 9.33 3.02
CA HIS A 12 3.90 9.29 4.18
C HIS A 12 3.34 8.34 5.25
N VAL A 13 4.20 7.53 5.84
CA VAL A 13 3.87 6.65 6.97
C VAL A 13 4.00 7.44 8.28
N ASN A 14 3.07 7.21 9.22
CA ASN A 14 3.08 7.84 10.54
C ASN A 14 4.00 7.03 11.47
N GLU A 15 5.31 7.15 11.27
CA GLU A 15 6.33 6.37 11.99
C GLU A 15 6.37 6.66 13.49
N ASP A 16 5.78 7.78 13.91
CA ASP A 16 5.53 8.12 15.31
C ASP A 16 4.44 7.24 15.95
N TYR A 17 3.48 6.72 15.19
CA TYR A 17 2.40 5.87 15.71
C TYR A 17 2.63 4.37 15.48
N CYS A 18 3.36 4.01 14.42
CA CYS A 18 3.67 2.63 14.09
C CYS A 18 5.09 2.48 13.54
N LEU A 19 5.75 1.39 13.91
CA LEU A 19 6.89 0.89 13.16
C LEU A 19 6.35 0.17 11.92
N ALA A 20 6.79 0.62 10.74
CA ALA A 20 6.43 0.03 9.47
C ALA A 20 7.64 -0.66 8.84
N GLU A 21 7.44 -1.89 8.38
CA GLU A 21 8.42 -2.63 7.60
C GLU A 21 7.80 -2.98 6.25
N VAL A 22 8.58 -2.98 5.18
CA VAL A 22 8.14 -3.48 3.87
C VAL A 22 9.03 -4.67 3.53
N LEU A 23 8.45 -5.86 3.54
CA LEU A 23 9.19 -7.12 3.43
C LEU A 23 8.94 -7.81 2.09
N ASP A 24 9.96 -8.47 1.54
CA ASP A 24 9.81 -9.36 0.40
C ASP A 24 9.19 -10.71 0.79
N GLU A 25 9.10 -11.64 -0.16
CA GLU A 25 8.56 -12.99 0.07
C GLU A 25 9.43 -13.84 1.01
N ALA A 26 10.73 -13.54 1.12
CA ALA A 26 11.64 -14.19 2.05
C ALA A 26 11.51 -13.63 3.48
N GLY A 27 10.79 -12.52 3.65
CA GLY A 27 10.61 -11.83 4.92
C GLY A 27 11.71 -10.82 5.24
N GLU A 28 12.50 -10.43 4.23
CA GLU A 28 13.60 -9.47 4.38
C GLU A 28 13.17 -8.06 3.95
N PRO A 29 13.70 -6.99 4.58
CA PRO A 29 13.37 -5.62 4.20
C PRO A 29 13.75 -5.30 2.75
N VAL A 30 12.80 -4.72 2.01
CA VAL A 30 13.05 -4.32 0.62
C VAL A 30 13.87 -3.03 0.54
N LYS A 31 14.59 -2.87 -0.57
CA LYS A 31 15.30 -1.62 -0.88
C LYS A 31 14.33 -0.53 -1.37
N ALA A 32 14.77 0.72 -1.33
CA ALA A 32 14.06 1.82 -1.96
C ALA A 32 13.78 1.53 -3.45
N GLY A 33 12.57 1.88 -3.90
CA GLY A 33 12.07 1.57 -5.25
C GLY A 33 11.44 0.18 -5.41
N ALA A 34 11.65 -0.75 -4.47
CA ALA A 34 11.13 -2.10 -4.55
C ALA A 34 9.76 -2.27 -3.87
N ARG A 35 9.04 -3.32 -4.28
CA ARG A 35 7.74 -3.70 -3.75
C ARG A 35 7.85 -4.80 -2.71
N GLY A 36 6.97 -4.76 -1.73
CA GLY A 36 6.84 -5.79 -0.71
C GLY A 36 5.52 -5.69 0.06
N GLU A 37 5.32 -6.60 1.01
CA GLU A 37 4.20 -6.55 1.94
C GLU A 37 4.47 -5.54 3.06
N LEU A 38 3.49 -4.69 3.35
CA LEU A 38 3.53 -3.78 4.48
C LEU A 38 3.23 -4.51 5.79
N ILE A 39 4.14 -4.41 6.75
CA ILE A 39 4.02 -4.98 8.08
C ILE A 39 3.95 -3.84 9.10
N PHE A 40 3.05 -3.96 10.08
CA PHE A 40 2.89 -2.93 11.12
C PHE A 40 3.08 -3.46 12.53
N THR A 41 3.81 -2.68 13.32
CA THR A 41 3.83 -2.78 14.78
C THR A 41 3.33 -1.46 15.37
N SER A 42 2.25 -1.50 16.14
CA SER A 42 1.68 -0.30 16.78
C SER A 42 2.48 0.09 18.01
N LEU A 43 2.89 1.36 18.14
CA LEU A 43 3.72 1.81 19.27
C LEU A 43 2.90 2.38 20.44
N TYR A 44 1.74 2.96 20.16
CA TYR A 44 0.93 3.68 21.16
C TYR A 44 -0.44 3.05 21.47
N ARG A 45 -0.81 1.92 20.85
CA ARG A 45 -2.12 1.30 21.00
C ARG A 45 -2.16 0.30 22.17
N LYS A 46 -2.86 0.65 23.26
CA LYS A 46 -2.91 -0.16 24.51
C LYS A 46 -3.91 -1.31 24.50
N ALA A 47 -5.09 -1.12 23.91
CA ALA A 47 -6.17 -2.12 24.00
C ALA A 47 -5.95 -3.33 23.09
N MET A 48 -5.43 -3.10 21.88
CA MET A 48 -5.17 -4.14 20.88
C MET A 48 -3.85 -3.82 20.16
N PRO A 49 -2.70 -4.01 20.82
CA PRO A 49 -1.41 -3.79 20.19
C PRO A 49 -1.23 -4.79 19.05
N LEU A 50 -0.77 -4.29 17.91
CA LEU A 50 -0.35 -5.10 16.77
C LEU A 50 1.17 -5.22 16.82
N ILE A 51 1.71 -6.44 16.73
CA ILE A 51 3.14 -6.71 16.69
C ILE A 51 3.43 -7.49 15.43
N ARG A 52 4.28 -6.94 14.55
CA ARG A 52 4.60 -7.46 13.22
C ARG A 52 3.38 -8.01 12.48
N TYR A 53 2.29 -7.25 12.52
CA TYR A 53 1.04 -7.62 11.89
C TYR A 53 1.17 -7.53 10.37
N ARG A 54 0.94 -8.66 9.71
CA ARG A 54 0.92 -8.81 8.25
C ARG A 54 -0.36 -8.21 7.69
N THR A 55 -0.27 -7.03 7.09
CA THR A 55 -1.46 -6.31 6.58
C THR A 55 -2.01 -6.94 5.31
N ARG A 56 -1.16 -7.70 4.59
CA ARG A 56 -1.38 -8.17 3.22
C ARG A 56 -1.49 -7.05 2.19
N ASP A 57 -1.19 -5.81 2.54
CA ASP A 57 -1.08 -4.71 1.60
C ASP A 57 0.27 -4.79 0.87
N VAL A 58 0.25 -4.78 -0.45
CA VAL A 58 1.46 -4.63 -1.27
C VAL A 58 1.71 -3.15 -1.49
N VAL A 59 2.91 -2.69 -1.18
CA VAL A 59 3.33 -1.28 -1.30
C VAL A 59 4.68 -1.20 -1.99
N GLN A 60 5.05 0.00 -2.47
CA GLN A 60 6.37 0.27 -3.02
C GLN A 60 7.06 1.36 -2.20
N VAL A 61 8.26 1.09 -1.69
CA VAL A 61 9.05 2.10 -1.00
C VAL A 61 9.51 3.13 -2.04
N ALA A 62 9.30 4.42 -1.77
CA ALA A 62 9.74 5.47 -2.67
C ALA A 62 11.28 5.47 -2.81
N ASP A 63 11.79 5.63 -4.03
CA ASP A 63 13.22 5.78 -4.34
C ASP A 63 13.69 7.24 -4.34
N ARG A 64 12.76 8.16 -4.04
CA ARG A 64 12.97 9.60 -4.03
C ARG A 64 12.39 10.22 -2.77
N ARG A 65 12.90 11.39 -2.42
CA ARG A 65 12.35 12.19 -1.32
C ARG A 65 11.10 12.94 -1.77
N CYS A 66 10.18 13.14 -0.83
CA CYS A 66 9.05 14.02 -1.05
C CYS A 66 9.52 15.49 -1.03
N PRO A 67 9.06 16.34 -1.98
CA PRO A 67 9.38 17.77 -1.98
C PRO A 67 8.86 18.53 -0.76
N CYS A 68 7.97 17.94 0.05
CA CYS A 68 7.53 18.54 1.32
C CYS A 68 8.63 18.58 2.40
N GLY A 69 9.79 17.96 2.16
CA GLY A 69 10.95 17.98 3.04
C GLY A 69 10.91 17.00 4.21
N ARG A 70 9.77 16.34 4.49
CA ARG A 70 9.68 15.30 5.52
C ARG A 70 10.56 14.11 5.16
N THR A 71 11.20 13.55 6.18
CA THR A 71 12.10 12.38 6.07
C THR A 71 11.41 11.06 6.43
N LEU A 72 10.07 11.09 6.57
CA LEU A 72 9.29 9.90 6.87
C LEU A 72 9.39 8.89 5.73
N LEU A 73 9.29 7.59 6.04
CA LEU A 73 9.05 6.55 5.07
C LEU A 73 7.87 6.95 4.17
N ALA A 74 8.10 6.92 2.85
CA ALA A 74 7.12 7.29 1.85
C ALA A 74 6.86 6.09 0.92
N LEU A 75 5.59 5.87 0.61
CA LEU A 75 5.11 4.82 -0.27
C LEU A 75 4.66 5.43 -1.59
N GLU A 76 5.21 4.94 -2.70
CA GLU A 76 4.86 5.40 -4.05
C GLU A 76 3.45 4.91 -4.41
N GLY A 77 2.52 5.84 -4.64
CA GLY A 77 1.12 5.52 -4.99
C GLY A 77 0.31 4.85 -3.86
N GLY A 78 0.81 4.83 -2.62
CA GLY A 78 0.11 4.25 -1.47
C GLY A 78 0.01 2.72 -1.49
N VAL A 79 -1.16 2.19 -1.13
CA VAL A 79 -1.42 0.74 -1.20
C VAL A 79 -1.65 0.36 -2.65
N LEU A 80 -0.79 -0.52 -3.17
CA LEU A 80 -0.77 -0.95 -4.57
C LEU A 80 -1.60 -2.21 -4.83
N ALA A 81 -1.75 -3.09 -3.86
CA ALA A 81 -2.62 -4.28 -3.99
C ALA A 81 -2.86 -4.89 -2.63
N ARG A 82 -3.68 -5.94 -2.60
CA ARG A 82 -3.87 -6.84 -1.47
C ARG A 82 -3.48 -8.23 -1.89
N LEU A 83 -2.63 -8.91 -1.12
CA LEU A 83 -2.22 -10.29 -1.38
C LEU A 83 -3.43 -11.24 -1.36
N ASP A 84 -4.49 -10.91 -0.61
CA ASP A 84 -5.68 -11.73 -0.46
C ASP A 84 -6.88 -11.32 -1.34
N ASP A 85 -6.84 -10.19 -2.04
CA ASP A 85 -7.96 -9.78 -2.91
C ASP A 85 -8.01 -10.51 -4.26
N MET A 86 -7.08 -11.43 -4.52
CA MET A 86 -7.14 -12.23 -5.74
C MET A 86 -8.35 -13.17 -5.74
N LYS A 87 -9.10 -13.18 -6.85
CA LYS A 87 -10.19 -14.13 -7.08
C LYS A 87 -9.89 -14.97 -8.31
N LYS A 88 -10.10 -16.29 -8.21
CA LYS A 88 -10.02 -17.20 -9.35
C LYS A 88 -11.36 -17.22 -10.07
N VAL A 89 -11.40 -16.74 -11.31
CA VAL A 89 -12.59 -16.79 -12.19
C VAL A 89 -12.26 -17.71 -13.36
N ARG A 90 -12.92 -18.87 -13.44
CA ARG A 90 -12.71 -19.89 -14.49
C ARG A 90 -11.21 -20.25 -14.68
N GLY A 91 -10.48 -20.38 -13.58
CA GLY A 91 -9.04 -20.71 -13.59
C GLY A 91 -8.10 -19.52 -13.80
N ILE A 92 -8.62 -18.32 -14.07
CA ILE A 92 -7.82 -17.09 -14.25
C ILE A 92 -7.78 -16.31 -12.94
N ILE A 93 -6.60 -15.82 -12.56
CA ILE A 93 -6.42 -14.97 -11.37
C ILE A 93 -6.81 -13.52 -11.74
N VAL A 94 -7.80 -12.98 -11.06
CA VAL A 94 -8.30 -11.62 -11.24
C VAL A 94 -7.98 -10.80 -10.00
N TYR A 95 -7.37 -9.63 -10.20
CA TYR A 95 -7.11 -8.64 -9.16
C TYR A 95 -8.08 -7.47 -9.33
N PRO A 96 -8.94 -7.15 -8.34
CA PRO A 96 -9.89 -6.03 -8.42
C PRO A 96 -9.26 -4.72 -8.88
N ARG A 97 -8.05 -4.39 -8.40
CA ARG A 97 -7.34 -3.18 -8.82
C ARG A 97 -7.05 -3.12 -10.32
N ARG A 98 -6.72 -4.24 -10.99
CA ARG A 98 -6.51 -4.24 -12.44
C ARG A 98 -7.80 -3.90 -13.19
N VAL A 99 -8.95 -4.29 -12.64
CA VAL A 99 -10.25 -3.89 -13.19
C VAL A 99 -10.45 -2.39 -12.97
N GLU A 100 -10.12 -1.86 -11.79
CA GLU A 100 -10.18 -0.42 -11.53
C GLU A 100 -9.30 0.40 -12.48
N GLU A 101 -8.04 -0.01 -12.69
CA GLU A 101 -7.09 0.64 -13.59
C GLU A 101 -7.61 0.69 -15.05
N LEU A 102 -8.37 -0.31 -15.47
CA LEU A 102 -9.01 -0.33 -16.80
C LEU A 102 -10.27 0.55 -16.86
N VAL A 103 -11.06 0.61 -15.79
CA VAL A 103 -12.35 1.31 -15.76
C VAL A 103 -12.18 2.81 -15.51
N ARG A 104 -11.26 3.22 -14.62
CA ARG A 104 -11.04 4.61 -14.20
C ARG A 104 -10.80 5.62 -15.33
N PRO A 105 -10.13 5.29 -16.46
CA PRO A 105 -9.95 6.22 -17.57
C PRO A 105 -11.23 6.57 -18.34
N PHE A 106 -12.31 5.80 -18.19
CA PHE A 106 -13.55 6.03 -18.93
C PHE A 106 -14.37 7.13 -18.25
N ALA A 107 -14.33 8.35 -18.81
CA ALA A 107 -15.00 9.53 -18.26
C ALA A 107 -16.53 9.42 -18.08
N GLY A 108 -17.18 8.43 -18.73
CA GLY A 108 -18.61 8.17 -18.56
C GLY A 108 -18.98 7.26 -17.38
N VAL A 109 -17.99 6.76 -16.63
CA VAL A 109 -18.18 5.87 -15.48
C VAL A 109 -17.79 6.62 -14.21
N ASP A 110 -18.79 6.91 -13.37
CA ASP A 110 -18.58 7.56 -12.07
C ASP A 110 -18.19 6.53 -11.00
N GLU A 111 -19.01 5.48 -10.86
CA GLU A 111 -18.80 4.38 -9.92
C GLU A 111 -18.98 3.03 -10.61
N PHE A 112 -18.32 2.00 -10.09
CA PHE A 112 -18.46 0.63 -10.56
C PHE A 112 -18.42 -0.37 -9.41
N GLN A 113 -18.99 -1.55 -9.62
CA GLN A 113 -18.97 -2.64 -8.67
C GLN A 113 -18.51 -3.94 -9.35
N ILE A 114 -17.69 -4.71 -8.66
CA ILE A 114 -17.32 -6.07 -9.07
C ILE A 114 -18.16 -7.06 -8.26
N LEU A 115 -19.02 -7.81 -8.94
CA LEU A 115 -19.80 -8.91 -8.37
C LEU A 115 -19.16 -10.23 -8.80
N PHE A 116 -18.88 -11.10 -7.82
CA PHE A 116 -18.37 -12.45 -8.04
C PHE A 116 -19.50 -13.48 -7.95
#